data_AF-W8S5J1-F1
#
_entry.id   AF-W8S5J1-F1
#
_cell.length_a   1.000
_cell.length_b   1.000
_cell.length_c   1.000
_cell.angle_alpha   90.00
_cell.angle_beta   90.00
_cell.angle_gamma   90.00
#
_symmetry.space_group_name_H-M   'P 1'
#
loop_
_entity.id
_entity.type
_entity.pdbx_description
1 polymer ?
#
loop_
_entity_poly.entity_id
_entity_poly.type
_entity_poly.pdbx_seq_one_letter_code
_entity_poly.pdbx_strand_id
1 'polypeptide(L)' 'MALEKLGFLGLTLDDAANAAHARRIDSGPVPILVLPTDEERVIARATARLLS' A
#
# COMPACT_ATOMS: atom_id res chain seq x y z
N MET A 1 11.80 -11.50 -1.38
CA MET A 1 10.89 -10.34 -1.19
C MET A 1 9.48 -10.69 -1.68
N ALA A 2 8.40 -10.05 -1.18
CA ALA A 2 7.01 -10.43 -1.52
C ALA A 2 6.68 -10.36 -3.03
N LEU A 3 7.28 -9.42 -3.75
CA LEU A 3 7.00 -9.17 -5.18
C LEU A 3 7.90 -9.94 -6.15
N GLU A 4 8.93 -10.62 -5.65
CA GLU A 4 10.03 -11.20 -6.45
C GLU A 4 9.56 -12.16 -7.55
N LYS A 5 8.46 -12.88 -7.31
CA LYS A 5 7.89 -13.87 -8.24
C LYS A 5 6.68 -13.36 -9.02
N LEU A 6 6.33 -12.07 -8.89
CA LEU A 6 5.12 -11.50 -9.48
C LEU A 6 5.40 -10.63 -10.71
N GLY A 7 6.65 -10.56 -11.18
CA GLY A 7 7.03 -9.78 -12.36
C GLY A 7 6.26 -10.16 -13.64
N PHE A 8 5.83 -11.42 -13.76
CA PHE A 8 5.01 -11.88 -14.90
C PHE A 8 3.62 -11.22 -14.96
N LEU A 9 3.14 -10.63 -13.85
CA LEU A 9 1.91 -9.85 -13.77
C LEU A 9 2.14 -8.36 -14.02
N GLY A 10 3.38 -7.93 -14.31
CA GLY A 10 3.74 -6.53 -14.51
C GLY A 10 4.05 -5.77 -13.20
N LEU A 11 4.20 -6.48 -12.09
CA LEU A 11 4.61 -5.90 -10.80
C LEU A 11 6.14 -5.79 -10.75
N THR A 12 6.65 -4.57 -10.85
CA THR A 12 8.09 -4.28 -10.77
C THR A 12 8.34 -3.28 -9.64
N LEU A 13 9.24 -3.63 -8.72
CA LEU A 13 9.57 -2.85 -7.54
C LEU A 13 10.66 -1.80 -7.87
N ASP A 14 10.54 -0.62 -7.31
CA ASP A 14 11.64 0.33 -7.13
C ASP A 14 12.25 0.08 -5.73
N ASP A 15 13.44 -0.53 -5.70
CA ASP A 15 14.09 -0.92 -4.44
C ASP A 15 14.48 0.28 -3.58
N ALA A 16 14.84 1.41 -4.19
CA ALA A 16 15.21 2.63 -3.45
C ALA A 16 13.97 3.28 -2.83
N ALA A 17 12.87 3.39 -3.59
CA ALA A 17 11.60 3.91 -3.09
C ALA A 17 11.03 3.01 -1.98
N ASN A 18 11.13 1.69 -2.13
CA ASN A 18 10.71 0.72 -1.13
C ASN A 18 11.53 0.83 0.17
N ALA A 19 12.86 0.94 0.07
CA ALA A 19 13.72 1.12 1.24
C ALA A 19 13.47 2.46 1.97
N ALA A 20 13.02 3.48 1.25
CA ALA A 20 12.67 4.79 1.81
C ALA A 20 11.22 4.88 2.36
N HIS A 21 10.46 3.79 2.33
CA HIS A 21 9.02 3.77 2.67
C HIS A 21 8.21 4.84 1.91
N ALA A 22 8.55 5.06 0.63
CA ALA A 22 7.84 6.02 -0.21
C ALA A 22 6.38 5.60 -0.43
N ARG A 23 5.51 6.58 -0.71
CA ARG A 23 4.07 6.34 -0.96
C ARG A 23 3.84 5.41 -2.16
N ARG A 24 4.72 5.47 -3.15
CA ARG A 24 4.69 4.69 -4.39
C ARG A 24 6.04 4.02 -4.56
N ILE A 25 6.03 2.71 -4.82
CA ILE A 25 7.23 1.87 -4.83
C ILE A 25 7.32 1.00 -6.10
N ASP A 26 6.54 1.29 -7.13
CA ASP A 26 6.63 0.63 -8.42
C ASP A 26 7.58 1.34 -9.39
N SER A 27 8.21 0.55 -10.26
CA SER A 27 8.95 0.99 -11.45
C SER A 27 8.31 0.45 -12.75
N GLY A 28 7.23 -0.32 -12.63
CA GLY A 28 6.51 -0.98 -13.73
C GLY A 28 5.13 -0.37 -14.03
N PRO A 29 4.36 -0.98 -14.93
CA PRO A 29 3.05 -0.46 -15.33
C PRO A 29 1.96 -0.64 -14.27
N VAL A 30 2.12 -1.59 -13.34
CA VAL A 30 1.15 -1.83 -12.26
C VAL A 30 1.56 -1.02 -11.02
N PRO A 31 0.70 -0.12 -10.51
CA PRO A 31 0.99 0.67 -9.31
C PRO A 31 1.16 -0.19 -8.05
N ILE A 32 2.15 0.13 -7.23
CA ILE A 32 2.41 -0.52 -5.94
C ILE A 32 2.55 0.58 -4.88
N LEU A 33 1.63 0.60 -3.92
CA LEU A 33 1.48 1.70 -2.96
C LEU A 33 1.74 1.25 -1.53
N VAL A 34 2.41 2.12 -0.77
CA VAL A 34 2.44 2.05 0.69
C VAL A 34 1.39 3.03 1.20
N LEU A 35 0.33 2.49 1.81
CA LEU A 35 -0.75 3.29 2.37
C LEU A 35 -0.64 3.26 3.90
N PRO A 36 -0.46 4.42 4.57
CA PRO A 36 -0.52 4.47 6.02
C PRO A 36 -1.95 4.15 6.46
N THR A 37 -2.04 3.29 7.46
CA THR A 37 -3.29 2.99 8.15
C THR A 37 -3.49 4.00 9.29
N ASP A 38 -4.74 4.35 9.54
CA ASP A 38 -5.17 5.12 10.71
C ASP A 38 -6.31 4.32 11.35
N GLU A 39 -5.93 3.45 12.28
CA GLU A 39 -6.82 2.47 12.89
C GLU A 39 -7.89 3.18 13.73
N GLU A 40 -7.49 4.23 14.44
CA GLU A 40 -8.36 5.05 15.28
C GLU A 40 -9.46 5.72 14.45
N ARG A 41 -9.14 6.28 13.29
CA ARG A 41 -10.14 6.89 12.40
C ARG A 41 -11.09 5.83 11.80
N VAL A 42 -10.60 4.62 11.51
CA VAL A 42 -11.47 3.51 11.05
C VAL A 42 -12.45 3.10 12.14
N ILE A 43 -11.98 2.90 13.37
CA ILE A 43 -12.81 2.57 14.53
C ILE A 43 -13.85 3.66 14.77
N ALA A 44 -13.43 4.92 14.86
CA ALA A 44 -14.33 6.05 15.11
C ALA A 44 -15.45 6.14 14.06
N ARG A 45 -15.11 5.98 12.77
CA ARG A 45 -16.09 5.95 11.68
C ARG A 45 -17.06 4.76 11.79
N ALA A 46 -16.56 3.59 12.15
CA ALA A 46 -17.39 2.39 12.31
C ALA A 46 -18.36 2.55 13.50
N THR A 47 -17.87 3.03 14.65
CA THR A 47 -18.70 3.33 15.81
C THR A 47 -19.75 4.40 15.51
N ALA A 48 -19.37 5.50 14.86
CA ALA A 48 -20.31 6.56 14.50
C ALA A 48 -21.46 6.05 13.61
N ARG A 49 -21.18 5.14 12.67
CA ARG A 49 -22.21 4.50 11.81
C ARG A 49 -23.22 3.64 12.56
N LEU A 50 -22.89 3.15 13.76
CA LEU A 50 -23.80 2.34 14.58
C LEU A 50 -24.71 3.20 15.48
N LEU A 51 -24.37 4.48 15.65
CA LEU A 51 -25.06 5.41 16.55
C LEU A 51 -25.98 6.40 15.79
N SER A 52 -25.97 6.37 14.46
CA SER A 52 -26.81 7.18 13.57
C SER A 52 -27.94 6.36 12.97
#